data_AF-A0A834R3F6-F1
#
_entry.id   AF-A0A834R3F6-F1
#
_cell.length_a   1.000
_cell.length_b   1.000
_cell.length_c   1.000
_cell.angle_alpha   90.00
_cell.angle_beta   90.00
_cell.angle_gamma   90.00
#
_symmetry.space_group_name_H-M   'P 1'
#
loop_
_entity.id
_entity.type
_entity.pdbx_description
1 polymer ?
#
loop_
_entity_poly.entity_id
_entity_poly.type
_entity_poly.pdbx_seq_one_letter_code
_entity_poly.pdbx_strand_id
1 'polypeptide(L)'
;MNKQSDKFLINEDNESIKKRSIPYPKSIIFIIGNEFCERFSFYGMRTILVFYFKFILSFNEDLATQAYHIFAMACYFTPVLGAILADSFIGKFWTILSISCIYAAGNIILSFASISGTSWISFFGLALIALGTGGIKPCVSAFGGDQFLPGQERQLQQFFSLFYISINSGSLISTFLTPILRQDIHCFGRQDCYPLAFGIPAILMVVALILFILGRFITGYIIHPPQKDNIVVTVCCCVARAFRRRFCSSLTKKSHWIDYADDKYDRKTLNDVKALMRVLFLYLPLPIFWALFDQQASRWTLQAIRMNGQLGNYTIKPDQIQVINPLLVILFIPVFDYLIYPFMNTIGLNKPLKRMVIGGLLAALSFGVCGFIQTQIEMEEPVLMLKNQNHLLLYNGLEDPYSFQNETIAPQSLKKFINLDRKMLTEIFDLSPNELKNDQTLIIYYRSKNENPMKMVFENVLVKPEKGGAKIFTLLN
;
A
#
# COMPACT_ATOMS: atom_id res chain seq x y z
N MET A 1 29.04 71.45 31.58
CA MET A 1 28.04 72.42 31.09
C MET A 1 28.59 73.05 29.82
N ASN A 2 27.95 73.14 28.67
CA ASN A 2 26.81 72.46 28.05
C ASN A 2 26.75 73.01 26.60
N LYS A 3 26.31 72.21 25.63
CA LYS A 3 25.94 72.59 24.25
C LYS A 3 27.06 73.02 23.30
N GLN A 4 27.51 72.06 22.51
CA GLN A 4 27.91 72.32 21.13
C GLN A 4 27.03 71.48 20.23
N SER A 5 26.09 72.16 19.59
CA SER A 5 25.28 71.68 18.50
C SER A 5 26.17 71.43 17.30
N ASP A 6 26.39 70.18 16.94
CA ASP A 6 26.79 69.84 15.59
C ASP A 6 25.94 68.72 15.03
N LYS A 7 25.33 69.09 13.92
CA LYS A 7 24.39 68.37 13.07
C LYS A 7 25.18 67.24 12.41
N PHE A 8 25.36 66.13 13.11
CA PHE A 8 25.94 64.93 12.50
C PHE A 8 24.92 64.36 11.51
N LEU A 9 25.22 64.62 10.24
CA LEU A 9 24.63 64.02 9.07
C LEU A 9 24.44 62.52 9.32
N ILE A 10 23.17 62.11 9.24
CA ILE A 10 22.80 60.73 8.95
C ILE A 10 23.35 60.47 7.54
N ASN A 11 24.58 60.01 7.45
CA ASN A 11 25.03 59.31 6.27
C ASN A 11 24.43 57.91 6.36
N GLU A 12 23.35 57.73 5.61
CA GLU A 12 22.88 56.45 5.10
C GLU A 12 23.98 55.82 4.23
N ASP A 13 25.08 55.41 4.84
CA ASP A 13 26.05 54.54 4.18
C ASP A 13 25.47 53.12 4.18
N ASN A 14 24.58 52.91 3.21
CA ASN A 14 24.51 51.81 2.25
C ASN A 14 25.45 50.60 2.44
N GLU A 15 25.60 50.04 3.64
CA GLU A 15 25.88 48.63 3.80
C GLU A 15 24.55 47.87 3.83
N SER A 16 23.93 47.82 2.66
CA SER A 16 23.20 46.63 2.26
C SER A 16 24.18 45.46 2.35
N ILE A 17 24.29 44.85 3.52
CA ILE A 17 24.71 43.46 3.64
C ILE A 17 23.67 42.71 2.81
N LYS A 18 23.96 42.54 1.52
CA LYS A 18 23.35 41.50 0.70
C LYS A 18 23.52 40.24 1.54
N LYS A 19 22.47 39.85 2.28
CA LYS A 19 22.36 38.54 2.92
C LYS A 19 22.73 37.56 1.81
N ARG A 20 23.97 37.05 1.81
CA ARG A 20 24.43 36.11 0.79
C ARG A 20 23.42 34.98 0.85
N SER A 21 22.62 34.84 -0.21
CA SER A 21 21.58 33.82 -0.27
C SER A 21 22.30 32.47 -0.19
N ILE A 22 22.08 31.75 0.90
CA ILE A 22 22.73 30.45 1.11
C ILE A 22 22.24 29.51 -0.02
N PRO A 23 23.14 28.90 -0.79
CA PRO A 23 22.76 28.05 -1.92
C PRO A 23 22.03 26.79 -1.44
N TYR A 24 21.20 26.24 -2.30
CA TYR A 24 20.50 24.98 -2.02
C TYR A 24 21.53 23.85 -1.81
N PRO A 25 21.43 23.04 -0.74
CA PRO A 25 22.44 22.02 -0.46
C PRO A 25 22.51 20.96 -1.57
N LYS A 26 23.69 20.76 -2.15
CA LYS A 26 23.91 19.76 -3.20
C LYS A 26 23.66 18.33 -2.74
N SER A 27 23.79 18.07 -1.43
CA SER A 27 23.51 16.78 -0.79
C SER A 27 22.09 16.27 -1.06
N ILE A 28 21.12 17.17 -1.26
CA ILE A 28 19.71 16.82 -1.40
C ILE A 28 19.43 15.97 -2.64
N ILE A 29 20.17 16.13 -3.75
CA ILE A 29 19.92 15.34 -4.96
C ILE A 29 20.13 13.83 -4.70
N PHE A 30 21.10 13.48 -3.86
CA PHE A 30 21.39 12.10 -3.48
C PHE A 30 20.32 11.54 -2.55
N ILE A 31 19.81 12.36 -1.62
CA ILE A 31 18.75 11.95 -0.69
C ILE A 31 17.42 11.75 -1.44
N ILE A 32 17.08 12.65 -2.36
CA ILE A 32 15.87 12.54 -3.19
C ILE A 32 15.96 11.35 -4.14
N GLY A 33 17.11 11.11 -4.76
CA GLY A 33 17.35 9.93 -5.61
C GLY A 33 17.29 8.62 -4.83
N ASN A 34 17.89 8.57 -3.63
CA ASN A 34 17.76 7.44 -2.71
C ASN A 34 16.29 7.19 -2.35
N GLU A 35 15.53 8.23 -1.99
CA GLU A 35 14.11 8.09 -1.67
C GLU A 35 13.31 7.58 -2.87
N PHE A 36 13.57 8.07 -4.08
CA PHE A 36 12.89 7.62 -5.29
C PHE A 36 13.09 6.12 -5.52
N CYS A 37 14.34 5.67 -5.48
CA CYS A 37 14.71 4.27 -5.71
C CYS A 37 14.15 3.34 -4.63
N GLU A 38 14.20 3.75 -3.35
CA GLU A 38 13.61 2.97 -2.26
C GLU A 38 12.08 2.90 -2.38
N ARG A 39 11.41 4.02 -2.73
CA ARG A 39 9.95 4.05 -2.85
C ARG A 39 9.47 3.21 -4.02
N PHE A 40 10.18 3.26 -5.15
CA PHE A 40 9.95 2.35 -6.26
C PHE A 40 10.08 0.88 -5.80
N SER A 41 11.18 0.55 -5.11
CA SER A 41 11.45 -0.81 -4.63
C SER A 41 10.33 -1.31 -3.71
N PHE A 42 9.96 -0.51 -2.72
CA PHE A 42 8.91 -0.84 -1.77
C PHE A 42 7.54 -1.03 -2.44
N TYR A 43 7.07 -0.05 -3.22
CA TYR A 43 5.75 -0.11 -3.83
C TYR A 43 5.67 -1.16 -4.93
N GLY A 44 6.70 -1.31 -5.77
CA GLY A 44 6.73 -2.32 -6.83
C GLY A 44 6.61 -3.74 -6.26
N MET A 45 7.42 -4.07 -5.26
CA MET A 45 7.34 -5.35 -4.57
C MET A 45 5.98 -5.54 -3.89
N ARG A 46 5.52 -4.53 -3.12
CA ARG A 46 4.25 -4.58 -2.38
C ARG A 46 3.04 -4.79 -3.30
N THR A 47 3.04 -4.22 -4.50
CA THR A 47 1.91 -4.31 -5.43
C THR A 47 1.61 -5.74 -5.89
N ILE A 48 2.65 -6.54 -6.13
CA ILE A 48 2.50 -7.92 -6.63
C ILE A 48 2.52 -8.98 -5.52
N LEU A 49 2.74 -8.58 -4.27
CA LEU A 49 3.04 -9.49 -3.17
C LEU A 49 1.87 -10.42 -2.81
N VAL A 50 0.64 -9.93 -2.83
CA VAL A 50 -0.55 -10.77 -2.54
C VAL A 50 -0.72 -11.88 -3.59
N PHE A 51 -0.38 -11.60 -4.85
CA PHE A 51 -0.40 -12.59 -5.93
C PHE A 51 0.74 -13.58 -5.82
N TYR A 52 1.92 -13.13 -5.38
CA TYR A 52 3.01 -14.04 -5.07
C TYR A 52 2.60 -15.08 -4.01
N PHE A 53 1.95 -14.65 -2.92
CA PHE A 53 1.44 -15.56 -1.91
C PHE A 53 0.37 -16.51 -2.46
N LYS A 54 -0.57 -16.00 -3.26
CA LYS A 54 -1.67 -16.78 -3.83
C LYS A 54 -1.19 -17.81 -4.86
N PHE A 55 -0.38 -17.40 -5.83
CA PHE A 55 -0.06 -18.20 -7.01
C PHE A 55 1.27 -18.94 -6.93
N ILE A 56 2.28 -18.40 -6.23
CA ILE A 56 3.60 -19.06 -6.12
C ILE A 56 3.72 -19.84 -4.82
N LEU A 57 3.25 -19.29 -3.70
CA LEU A 57 3.26 -20.01 -2.41
C LEU A 57 1.98 -20.84 -2.18
N SER A 58 1.04 -20.83 -3.14
CA SER A 58 -0.20 -21.60 -3.11
C SER A 58 -1.08 -21.36 -1.89
N PHE A 59 -1.09 -20.13 -1.35
CA PHE A 59 -1.96 -19.77 -0.24
C PHE A 59 -3.40 -19.59 -0.70
N ASN A 60 -4.37 -19.86 0.17
CA ASN A 60 -5.74 -19.40 -0.06
C ASN A 60 -5.83 -17.86 0.05
N GLU A 61 -6.93 -17.26 -0.41
CA GLU A 61 -7.07 -15.80 -0.46
C GLU A 61 -6.99 -15.15 0.94
N ASP A 62 -7.53 -15.84 1.95
CA ASP A 62 -7.52 -15.35 3.33
C ASP A 62 -6.12 -15.36 3.93
N LEU A 63 -5.37 -16.45 3.74
CA LEU A 63 -4.00 -16.59 4.23
C LEU A 63 -3.05 -15.64 3.48
N ALA A 64 -3.23 -15.46 2.16
CA ALA A 64 -2.49 -14.47 1.38
C ALA A 64 -2.73 -13.04 1.90
N THR A 65 -3.99 -12.70 2.19
CA THR A 65 -4.37 -11.40 2.77
C THR A 65 -3.78 -11.22 4.17
N GLN A 66 -3.83 -12.24 5.03
CA GLN A 66 -3.23 -12.20 6.36
C GLN A 66 -1.71 -12.01 6.30
N ALA A 67 -1.02 -12.80 5.49
CA ALA A 67 0.43 -12.70 5.31
C ALA A 67 0.85 -11.30 4.82
N TYR A 68 0.08 -10.74 3.88
CA TYR A 68 0.29 -9.38 3.38
C TYR A 68 0.18 -8.34 4.50
N HIS A 69 -0.88 -8.40 5.31
CA HIS A 69 -1.10 -7.43 6.38
C HIS A 69 -0.15 -7.62 7.57
N ILE A 70 0.30 -8.83 7.87
CA ILE A 70 1.36 -9.08 8.85
C ILE A 70 2.66 -8.42 8.39
N PHE A 71 3.02 -8.57 7.11
CA PHE A 71 4.16 -7.89 6.52
C PHE A 71 4.00 -6.36 6.59
N ALA A 72 2.84 -5.82 6.19
CA ALA A 72 2.57 -4.39 6.25
C ALA A 72 2.66 -3.85 7.69
N MET A 73 2.05 -4.55 8.65
CA MET A 73 2.14 -4.22 10.08
C MET A 73 3.61 -4.15 10.53
N ALA A 74 4.43 -5.15 10.16
CA ALA A 74 5.85 -5.14 10.49
C ALA A 74 6.56 -3.91 9.90
N CYS A 75 6.33 -3.55 8.63
CA CYS A 75 6.90 -2.36 7.98
C CYS A 75 6.52 -1.03 8.64
N TYR A 76 5.39 -0.94 9.33
CA TYR A 76 4.93 0.26 10.04
C TYR A 76 5.18 0.21 11.55
N PHE A 77 5.55 -0.96 12.09
CA PHE A 77 5.96 -1.13 13.49
C PHE A 77 7.46 -0.92 13.70
N THR A 78 8.30 -1.47 12.81
CA THR A 78 9.77 -1.35 12.88
C THR A 78 10.34 0.08 12.80
N PRO A 79 9.63 1.13 12.31
CA PRO A 79 10.05 2.52 12.51
C PRO A 79 10.34 2.91 13.95
N VAL A 80 9.63 2.35 14.93
CA VAL A 80 9.91 2.62 16.35
C VAL A 80 11.32 2.14 16.71
N LEU A 81 11.72 0.97 16.21
CA LEU A 81 13.06 0.42 16.43
C LEU A 81 14.13 1.23 15.70
N GLY A 82 13.84 1.66 14.47
CA GLY A 82 14.72 2.51 13.68
C GLY A 82 14.98 3.87 14.33
N ALA A 83 13.94 4.53 14.84
CA ALA A 83 14.05 5.79 15.56
C ALA A 83 14.89 5.64 16.83
N ILE A 84 14.64 4.60 17.63
CA ILE A 84 15.44 4.32 18.84
C ILE A 84 16.92 4.10 18.48
N LEU A 85 17.20 3.33 17.44
CA LEU A 85 18.56 3.05 16.99
C LEU A 85 19.28 4.34 16.53
N ALA A 86 18.59 5.18 15.77
CA ALA A 86 19.13 6.45 15.28
C ALA A 86 19.36 7.48 16.37
N ASP A 87 18.38 7.69 17.24
CA ASP A 87 18.42 8.78 18.22
C ASP A 87 19.30 8.44 19.42
N SER A 88 19.33 7.16 19.83
CA SER A 88 19.99 6.72 21.06
C SER A 88 21.38 6.11 20.88
N PHE A 89 21.66 5.45 19.74
CA PHE A 89 22.86 4.62 19.60
C PHE A 89 23.84 5.12 18.55
N ILE A 90 23.48 5.05 17.26
CA ILE A 90 24.46 5.19 16.16
C ILE A 90 24.26 6.43 15.28
N GLY A 91 23.18 7.19 15.47
CA GLY A 91 22.86 8.36 14.65
C GLY A 91 22.08 8.00 13.37
N LYS A 92 21.43 9.01 12.78
CA LYS A 92 20.57 8.86 11.58
C LYS A 92 21.35 8.30 10.39
N PHE A 93 22.54 8.84 10.09
CA PHE A 93 23.34 8.42 8.94
C PHE A 93 23.70 6.93 8.98
N TRP A 94 24.25 6.46 10.11
CA TRP A 94 24.66 5.07 10.26
C TRP A 94 23.48 4.11 10.35
N THR A 95 22.34 4.58 10.90
CA THR A 95 21.09 3.82 10.89
C THR A 95 20.59 3.62 9.46
N ILE A 96 20.53 4.68 8.65
CA ILE A 96 20.14 4.60 7.24
C ILE A 96 21.06 3.65 6.49
N LEU A 97 22.39 3.80 6.64
CA LEU A 97 23.36 2.96 5.94
C LEU A 97 23.23 1.48 6.29
N SER A 98 23.32 1.13 7.58
CA SER A 98 23.32 -0.27 8.04
C SER A 98 21.99 -0.96 7.78
N ILE A 99 20.87 -0.28 8.00
CA ILE A 99 19.53 -0.86 7.77
C ILE A 99 19.24 -0.97 6.27
N SER A 100 19.74 -0.05 5.43
CA SER A 100 19.60 -0.17 3.97
C SER A 100 20.37 -1.38 3.40
N CYS A 101 21.50 -1.78 4.00
CA CYS A 101 22.17 -3.03 3.64
C CYS A 101 21.30 -4.26 3.94
N ILE A 102 20.66 -4.29 5.11
CA ILE A 102 19.70 -5.35 5.48
C ILE A 102 18.53 -5.37 4.50
N TYR A 103 18.04 -4.20 4.11
CA TYR A 103 16.95 -4.07 3.16
C TYR A 103 17.34 -4.60 1.77
N ALA A 104 18.52 -4.23 1.26
CA ALA A 104 19.03 -4.74 -0.01
C ALA A 104 19.16 -6.28 0.03
N ALA A 105 19.73 -6.83 1.10
CA ALA A 105 19.83 -8.28 1.30
C ALA A 105 18.45 -8.96 1.30
N GLY A 106 17.46 -8.38 1.99
CA GLY A 106 16.08 -8.88 2.01
C GLY A 106 15.44 -8.95 0.62
N ASN A 107 15.61 -7.91 -0.20
CA ASN A 107 15.10 -7.92 -1.58
C ASN A 107 15.80 -8.95 -2.47
N ILE A 108 17.13 -9.09 -2.33
CA ILE A 108 17.90 -10.10 -3.07
C ILE A 108 17.42 -11.50 -2.69
N ILE A 109 17.28 -11.79 -1.39
CA ILE A 109 16.78 -13.06 -0.88
C ILE A 109 15.37 -13.35 -1.42
N LEU A 110 14.46 -12.37 -1.38
CA LEU A 110 13.10 -12.54 -1.91
C LEU A 110 13.10 -12.83 -3.41
N SER A 111 13.94 -12.14 -4.18
CA SER A 111 14.11 -12.37 -5.61
C SER A 111 14.56 -13.80 -5.90
N PHE A 112 15.57 -14.31 -5.19
CA PHE A 112 16.01 -15.70 -5.33
C PHE A 112 14.97 -16.71 -4.84
N ALA A 113 14.31 -16.44 -3.72
CA ALA A 113 13.26 -17.30 -3.16
C ALA A 113 12.08 -17.49 -4.14
N SER A 114 11.79 -16.49 -4.97
CA SER A 114 10.73 -16.56 -5.97
C SER A 114 11.01 -17.54 -7.13
N ILE A 115 12.28 -17.92 -7.35
CA ILE A 115 12.66 -18.95 -8.33
C ILE A 115 12.15 -20.31 -7.83
N SER A 116 12.56 -20.70 -6.62
CA SER A 116 12.18 -21.99 -6.03
C SER A 116 10.76 -22.02 -5.49
N GLY A 117 10.14 -20.87 -5.20
CA GLY A 117 8.82 -20.79 -4.57
C GLY A 117 8.84 -21.23 -3.10
N THR A 118 9.99 -21.10 -2.43
CA THR A 118 10.15 -21.60 -1.06
C THR A 118 9.62 -20.61 -0.04
N SER A 119 8.54 -20.97 0.67
CA SER A 119 7.83 -20.08 1.59
C SER A 119 8.73 -19.53 2.71
N TRP A 120 9.49 -20.38 3.41
CA TRP A 120 10.30 -19.93 4.55
C TRP A 120 11.40 -18.93 4.17
N ILE A 121 12.05 -19.12 3.02
CA ILE A 121 13.07 -18.19 2.48
C ILE A 121 12.40 -16.85 2.12
N SER A 122 11.20 -16.91 1.53
CA SER A 122 10.43 -15.73 1.15
C SER A 122 10.05 -14.90 2.38
N PHE A 123 9.56 -15.54 3.44
CA PHE A 123 9.23 -14.85 4.69
C PHE A 123 10.46 -14.32 5.42
N PHE A 124 11.60 -15.02 5.34
CA PHE A 124 12.86 -14.49 5.85
C PHE A 124 13.27 -13.21 5.10
N GLY A 125 13.23 -13.23 3.76
CA GLY A 125 13.47 -12.04 2.94
C GLY A 125 12.52 -10.89 3.25
N LEU A 126 11.22 -11.17 3.40
CA LEU A 126 10.20 -10.19 3.78
C LEU A 126 10.41 -9.61 5.18
N ALA A 127 10.86 -10.41 6.15
CA ALA A 127 11.19 -9.92 7.48
C ALA A 127 12.36 -8.94 7.45
N LEU A 128 13.41 -9.24 6.66
CA LEU A 128 14.53 -8.31 6.45
C LEU A 128 14.09 -7.04 5.71
N ILE A 129 13.20 -7.16 4.72
CA ILE A 129 12.59 -6.00 4.05
C ILE A 129 11.79 -5.15 5.03
N ALA A 130 10.99 -5.76 5.91
CA ALA A 130 10.18 -5.05 6.89
C ALA A 130 11.03 -4.30 7.91
N LEU A 131 12.12 -4.92 8.39
CA LEU A 131 13.13 -4.26 9.21
C LEU A 131 13.83 -3.12 8.44
N GLY A 132 14.16 -3.38 7.17
CA GLY A 132 14.78 -2.45 6.24
C GLY A 132 13.99 -1.17 6.04
N THR A 133 12.85 -1.26 5.37
CA THR A 133 12.01 -0.10 5.03
C THR A 133 11.51 0.62 6.28
N GLY A 134 11.08 -0.10 7.31
CA GLY A 134 10.57 0.55 8.50
C GLY A 134 11.68 1.23 9.31
N GLY A 135 12.84 0.60 9.45
CA GLY A 135 13.95 1.15 10.22
C GLY A 135 14.52 2.46 9.65
N ILE A 136 14.48 2.65 8.33
CA ILE A 136 14.97 3.89 7.70
C ILE A 136 13.92 5.00 7.63
N LYS A 137 12.62 4.68 7.65
CA LYS A 137 11.50 5.65 7.51
C LYS A 137 11.59 6.89 8.42
N PRO A 138 11.84 6.78 9.74
CA PRO A 138 11.91 7.96 10.60
C PRO A 138 13.20 8.78 10.38
N CYS A 139 14.21 8.18 9.73
CA CYS A 139 15.55 8.73 9.65
C CYS A 139 15.79 9.53 8.37
N VAL A 140 15.34 9.06 7.20
CA VAL A 140 15.73 9.63 5.89
C VAL A 140 15.22 11.06 5.70
N SER A 141 13.93 11.31 5.98
CA SER A 141 13.34 12.65 5.85
C SER A 141 13.94 13.63 6.86
N ALA A 142 14.16 13.18 8.11
CA ALA A 142 14.80 13.96 9.15
C ALA A 142 16.26 14.28 8.80
N PHE A 143 17.01 13.31 8.26
CA PHE A 143 18.39 13.50 7.82
C PHE A 143 18.49 14.45 6.63
N GLY A 144 17.54 14.42 5.69
CA GLY A 144 17.42 15.40 4.61
C GLY A 144 17.17 16.81 5.13
N GLY A 145 16.32 16.95 6.15
CA GLY A 145 16.08 18.23 6.83
C GLY A 145 17.33 18.79 7.52
N ASP A 146 18.15 17.93 8.12
CA ASP A 146 19.41 18.31 8.79
C ASP A 146 20.45 18.90 7.82
N GLN A 147 20.27 18.78 6.50
CA GLN A 147 21.20 19.34 5.51
C GLN A 147 21.01 20.85 5.30
N PHE A 148 19.96 21.45 5.86
CA PHE A 148 19.67 22.88 5.75
C PHE A 148 20.14 23.64 6.98
N LEU A 149 20.84 24.77 6.74
CA LEU A 149 21.31 25.68 7.77
C LEU A 149 20.18 26.62 8.24
N PRO A 150 20.30 27.19 9.47
CA PRO A 150 19.38 28.22 9.94
C PRO A 150 19.23 29.37 8.93
N GLY A 151 18.00 29.76 8.63
CA GLY A 151 17.68 30.77 7.61
C GLY A 151 17.34 30.22 6.21
N GLN A 152 17.40 28.91 5.98
CA GLN A 152 17.00 28.25 4.72
C GLN A 152 15.55 27.69 4.73
N GLU A 153 14.64 28.26 5.52
CA GLU A 153 13.28 27.72 5.72
C GLU A 153 12.49 27.51 4.42
N ARG A 154 12.56 28.46 3.48
CA ARG A 154 11.90 28.34 2.17
C ARG A 154 12.45 27.17 1.35
N GLN A 155 13.76 26.94 1.41
CA GLN A 155 14.41 25.84 0.70
C GLN A 155 14.09 24.49 1.34
N LEU A 156 13.99 24.45 2.67
CA LEU A 156 13.54 23.26 3.41
C LEU A 156 12.09 22.87 3.02
N GLN A 157 11.18 23.84 2.86
CA GLN A 157 9.83 23.57 2.36
C GLN A 157 9.83 23.03 0.93
N GLN A 158 10.70 23.57 0.06
CA GLN A 158 10.90 23.06 -1.30
C GLN A 158 11.43 21.63 -1.30
N PHE A 159 12.35 21.29 -0.38
CA PHE A 159 12.83 19.93 -0.19
C PHE A 159 11.70 18.96 0.13
N PHE A 160 10.83 19.28 1.09
CA PHE A 160 9.69 18.40 1.42
C PHE A 160 8.72 18.24 0.25
N SER A 161 8.56 19.26 -0.58
CA SER A 161 7.76 19.18 -1.81
C SER A 161 8.40 18.23 -2.84
N LEU A 162 9.72 18.33 -3.06
CA LEU A 162 10.46 17.41 -3.93
C LEU A 162 10.45 15.97 -3.39
N PHE A 163 10.57 15.81 -2.08
CA PHE A 163 10.50 14.52 -1.40
C PHE A 163 9.13 13.86 -1.63
N TYR A 164 8.06 14.65 -1.54
CA TYR A 164 6.70 14.21 -1.81
C TYR A 164 6.50 13.78 -3.28
N ILE A 165 7.00 14.57 -4.23
CA ILE A 165 6.98 14.23 -5.66
C ILE A 165 7.74 12.91 -5.89
N SER A 166 8.91 12.75 -5.28
CA SER A 166 9.74 11.54 -5.37
C SER A 166 8.98 10.28 -4.91
N ILE A 167 8.30 10.34 -3.76
CA ILE A 167 7.48 9.23 -3.24
C ILE A 167 6.38 8.84 -4.23
N ASN A 168 5.59 9.80 -4.70
CA ASN A 168 4.45 9.51 -5.58
C ASN A 168 4.91 9.06 -6.96
N SER A 169 6.02 9.61 -7.47
CA SER A 169 6.59 9.21 -8.77
C SER A 169 7.12 7.78 -8.69
N GLY A 170 7.87 7.45 -7.62
CA GLY A 170 8.34 6.09 -7.38
C GLY A 170 7.19 5.10 -7.30
N SER A 171 6.15 5.42 -6.51
CA SER A 171 4.94 4.59 -6.37
C SER A 171 4.19 4.41 -7.69
N LEU A 172 3.93 5.49 -8.42
CA LEU A 172 3.20 5.47 -9.70
C LEU A 172 3.91 4.58 -10.73
N ILE A 173 5.22 4.80 -10.92
CA ILE A 173 5.98 4.06 -11.94
C ILE A 173 6.10 2.59 -11.53
N SER A 174 6.38 2.30 -10.27
CA SER A 174 6.56 0.91 -9.81
C SER A 174 5.24 0.12 -9.85
N THR A 175 4.13 0.70 -9.41
CA THR A 175 2.82 0.04 -9.41
C THR A 175 2.31 -0.21 -10.83
N PHE A 176 2.75 0.58 -11.81
CA PHE A 176 2.42 0.38 -13.23
C PHE A 176 3.33 -0.67 -13.89
N LEU A 177 4.64 -0.54 -13.70
CA LEU A 177 5.64 -1.33 -14.42
C LEU A 177 5.84 -2.73 -13.83
N THR A 178 5.84 -2.89 -12.51
CA THR A 178 6.13 -4.19 -11.88
C THR A 178 5.12 -5.29 -12.26
N PRO A 179 3.80 -5.04 -12.32
CA PRO A 179 2.84 -6.02 -12.85
C PRO A 179 3.08 -6.44 -14.30
N ILE A 180 3.50 -5.50 -15.16
CA ILE A 180 3.85 -5.77 -16.57
C ILE A 180 5.05 -6.72 -16.61
N LEU A 181 6.11 -6.41 -15.85
CA LEU A 181 7.30 -7.26 -15.77
C LEU A 181 7.01 -8.65 -15.18
N ARG A 182 6.06 -8.73 -14.24
CA ARG A 182 5.62 -10.00 -13.65
C ARG A 182 4.91 -10.88 -14.67
N GLN A 183 4.00 -10.32 -15.47
CA GLN A 183 3.06 -11.13 -16.27
C GLN A 183 3.43 -11.24 -17.76
N ASP A 184 4.03 -10.22 -18.35
CA ASP A 184 4.31 -10.18 -19.79
C ASP A 184 5.68 -10.77 -20.13
N ILE A 185 6.52 -11.03 -19.13
CA ILE A 185 7.84 -11.67 -19.29
C ILE A 185 7.79 -13.07 -18.71
N HIS A 186 8.35 -14.03 -19.45
CA HIS A 186 8.43 -15.43 -19.07
C HIS A 186 9.84 -15.78 -18.60
N CYS A 187 9.96 -16.44 -17.45
CA CYS A 187 11.25 -16.81 -16.88
C CYS A 187 11.21 -18.19 -16.25
N PHE A 188 12.34 -18.91 -16.28
CA PHE A 188 12.49 -20.22 -15.63
C PHE A 188 11.39 -21.24 -16.02
N GLY A 189 10.94 -21.18 -17.28
CA GLY A 189 9.88 -22.06 -17.79
C GLY A 189 8.46 -21.72 -17.30
N ARG A 190 8.27 -20.64 -16.55
CA ARG A 190 6.96 -20.14 -16.11
C ARG A 190 6.45 -19.03 -17.02
N GLN A 191 5.13 -18.92 -17.10
CA GLN A 191 4.42 -17.86 -17.81
C GLN A 191 4.50 -16.50 -17.09
N ASP A 192 4.96 -16.50 -15.84
CA ASP A 192 5.11 -15.31 -15.00
C ASP A 192 6.57 -15.22 -14.54
N CYS A 193 7.08 -14.00 -14.33
CA CYS A 193 8.45 -13.75 -13.91
C CYS A 193 8.54 -12.93 -12.60
N TYR A 194 8.18 -13.55 -11.48
CA TYR A 194 8.43 -12.98 -10.15
C TYR A 194 9.91 -12.70 -9.84
N PRO A 195 10.89 -13.54 -10.26
CA PRO A 195 12.30 -13.24 -10.01
C PRO A 195 12.75 -11.92 -10.62
N LEU A 196 12.28 -11.57 -11.82
CA LEU A 196 12.56 -10.26 -12.40
C LEU A 196 11.79 -9.14 -11.69
N ALA A 197 10.51 -9.38 -11.42
CA ALA A 197 9.64 -8.39 -10.79
C ALA A 197 10.09 -8.02 -9.35
N PHE A 198 10.70 -8.94 -8.61
CA PHE A 198 11.38 -8.68 -7.33
C PHE A 198 12.86 -8.30 -7.48
N GLY A 199 13.52 -8.76 -8.54
CA GLY A 199 14.92 -8.44 -8.84
C GLY A 199 15.15 -6.97 -9.17
N ILE A 200 14.22 -6.31 -9.89
CA ILE A 200 14.34 -4.86 -10.16
C ILE A 200 14.27 -4.04 -8.86
N PRO A 201 13.29 -4.24 -7.96
CA PRO A 201 13.32 -3.68 -6.61
C PRO A 201 14.63 -3.93 -5.86
N ALA A 202 15.23 -5.12 -5.98
CA ALA A 202 16.51 -5.43 -5.36
C ALA A 202 17.66 -4.58 -5.92
N ILE A 203 17.76 -4.48 -7.24
CA ILE A 203 18.76 -3.63 -7.92
C ILE A 203 18.56 -2.17 -7.53
N LEU A 204 17.32 -1.67 -7.55
CA LEU A 204 17.04 -0.28 -7.18
C LEU A 204 17.35 0.01 -5.71
N MET A 205 17.15 -0.94 -4.80
CA MET A 205 17.56 -0.77 -3.41
C MET A 205 19.09 -0.68 -3.26
N VAL A 206 19.85 -1.46 -4.05
CA VAL A 206 21.31 -1.34 -4.11
C VAL A 206 21.73 0.01 -4.71
N VAL A 207 21.05 0.47 -5.76
CA VAL A 207 21.28 1.80 -6.34
C VAL A 207 20.98 2.91 -5.32
N ALA A 208 19.90 2.80 -4.55
CA ALA A 208 19.56 3.75 -3.49
C ALA A 208 20.69 3.86 -2.46
N LEU A 209 21.21 2.71 -2.00
CA LEU A 209 22.34 2.63 -1.08
C LEU A 209 23.60 3.29 -1.68
N ILE A 210 23.92 3.01 -2.94
CA ILE A 210 25.07 3.62 -3.64
C ILE A 210 24.90 5.13 -3.72
N LEU A 211 23.73 5.63 -4.12
CA LEU A 211 23.45 7.07 -4.18
C LEU A 211 23.62 7.73 -2.82
N PHE A 212 23.13 7.10 -1.74
CA PHE A 212 23.28 7.61 -0.39
C PHE A 212 24.75 7.70 0.03
N ILE A 213 25.55 6.66 -0.26
CA ILE A 213 26.99 6.63 0.02
C ILE A 213 27.75 7.68 -0.80
N LEU A 214 27.43 7.81 -2.08
CA LEU A 214 28.04 8.84 -2.95
C LEU A 214 27.76 10.24 -2.45
N GLY A 215 26.56 10.51 -1.92
CA GLY A 215 26.25 11.80 -1.31
C GLY A 215 27.18 12.14 -0.15
N ARG A 216 27.56 11.16 0.70
CA ARG A 216 28.56 11.36 1.74
C ARG A 216 29.92 11.76 1.16
N PHE A 217 30.42 11.03 0.17
CA PHE A 217 31.77 11.26 -0.37
C PHE A 217 31.87 12.53 -1.24
N ILE A 218 30.83 12.86 -2.00
CA ILE A 218 30.85 13.98 -2.95
C ILE A 218 30.47 15.30 -2.27
N THR A 219 29.48 15.28 -1.37
CA THR A 219 28.91 16.52 -0.80
C THR A 219 29.26 16.75 0.65
N GLY A 220 29.72 15.73 1.38
CA GLY A 220 30.05 15.82 2.80
C GLY A 220 28.81 16.12 3.65
N TYR A 221 27.89 15.16 3.79
CA TYR A 221 26.67 15.32 4.57
C TYR A 221 26.90 15.94 5.95
N ILE A 222 25.96 16.78 6.38
CA ILE A 222 25.89 17.24 7.77
C ILE A 222 25.38 16.07 8.61
N ILE A 223 26.25 15.55 9.48
CA ILE A 223 25.96 14.40 10.35
C ILE A 223 26.01 14.88 11.80
N HIS A 224 24.86 14.82 12.47
CA HIS A 224 24.77 15.11 13.90
C HIS A 224 25.02 13.85 14.73
N PRO A 225 25.68 13.98 15.90
CA PRO A 225 25.78 12.88 16.86
C PRO A 225 24.40 12.51 17.42
N PRO A 226 24.20 11.26 17.88
CA PRO A 226 22.95 10.86 18.51
C PRO A 226 22.65 11.72 19.75
N GLN A 227 21.38 12.04 19.96
CA GLN A 227 20.92 12.87 21.07
C GLN A 227 21.03 12.17 22.43
N LYS A 228 21.27 10.84 22.45
CA LYS A 228 21.39 9.95 23.62
C LYS A 228 20.15 9.83 24.50
N ASP A 229 19.20 10.75 24.39
CA ASP A 229 17.91 10.70 25.10
C ASP A 229 16.84 9.96 24.29
N ASN A 230 16.34 8.85 24.84
CA ASN A 230 15.26 8.10 24.23
C ASN A 230 13.90 8.64 24.70
N ILE A 231 13.32 9.51 23.88
CA ILE A 231 12.02 10.14 24.18
C ILE A 231 10.92 9.08 24.36
N VAL A 232 10.92 8.01 23.56
CA VAL A 232 9.91 6.94 23.65
C VAL A 232 10.00 6.23 25.01
N VAL A 233 11.21 5.86 25.44
CA VAL A 233 11.42 5.23 26.75
C VAL A 233 11.04 6.19 27.88
N THR A 234 11.41 7.47 27.76
CA THR A 234 11.03 8.51 28.73
C THR A 234 9.52 8.62 28.89
N VAL A 235 8.77 8.68 27.78
CA VAL A 235 7.30 8.72 27.79
C VAL A 235 6.71 7.46 28.41
N CYS A 236 7.16 6.27 27.98
CA CYS A 236 6.66 4.99 28.50
C CYS A 236 6.91 4.85 30.01
N CYS A 237 8.12 5.19 30.48
CA CYS A 237 8.45 5.17 31.91
C CYS A 237 7.66 6.21 32.70
N CYS A 238 7.45 7.41 32.15
CA CYS A 238 6.63 8.45 32.77
C CYS A 238 5.17 7.98 32.95
N VAL A 239 4.57 7.41 31.91
CA VAL A 239 3.20 6.88 31.94
C VAL A 239 3.09 5.71 32.93
N ALA A 240 4.01 4.75 32.88
CA ALA A 240 4.02 3.60 33.80
C ALA A 240 4.18 4.04 35.26
N ARG A 241 5.04 5.02 35.54
CA ARG A 241 5.24 5.57 36.88
C ARG A 241 4.01 6.32 37.38
N ALA A 242 3.42 7.18 36.54
CA ALA A 242 2.20 7.90 36.85
C ALA A 242 1.05 6.94 37.19
N PHE A 243 0.89 5.89 36.38
CA PHE A 243 -0.12 4.86 36.60
C PHE A 243 0.13 4.09 37.91
N ARG A 244 1.35 3.57 38.13
CA ARG A 244 1.70 2.83 39.36
C ARG A 244 1.47 3.67 40.62
N ARG A 245 1.90 4.93 40.61
CA ARG A 245 1.72 5.86 41.74
C ARG A 245 0.26 6.19 41.97
N ARG A 246 -0.57 6.33 40.92
CA ARG A 246 -2.01 6.56 41.07
C ARG A 246 -2.71 5.46 41.85
N PHE A 247 -2.31 4.19 41.67
CA PHE A 247 -2.90 3.05 42.39
C PHE A 247 -2.28 2.81 43.77
N CYS A 248 -1.01 3.16 43.98
CA CYS A 248 -0.34 2.97 45.28
C CYS A 248 -0.46 4.16 46.24
N SER A 249 -0.79 5.36 45.75
CA SER A 249 -0.84 6.59 46.53
C SER A 249 -2.25 6.85 47.06
N SER A 250 -2.43 6.75 48.38
CA SER A 250 -3.66 7.16 49.09
C SER A 250 -3.70 8.68 49.40
N LEU A 251 -2.55 9.37 49.34
CA LEU A 251 -2.34 10.58 50.16
C LEU A 251 -2.65 11.94 49.50
N THR A 252 -2.75 12.07 48.17
CA THR A 252 -3.23 13.32 47.54
C THR A 252 -3.85 13.07 46.16
N LYS A 253 -5.04 13.62 45.92
CA LYS A 253 -5.64 13.69 44.58
C LYS A 253 -4.96 14.80 43.77
N LYS A 254 -4.22 14.44 42.73
CA LYS A 254 -3.67 15.40 41.75
C LYS A 254 -4.74 15.73 40.70
N SER A 255 -4.66 16.91 40.08
CA SER A 255 -5.64 17.36 39.08
C SER A 255 -5.64 16.53 37.79
N HIS A 256 -4.48 16.00 37.38
CA HIS A 256 -4.35 15.09 36.25
C HIS A 256 -3.59 13.82 36.65
N TRP A 257 -3.96 12.66 36.10
CA TRP A 257 -3.34 11.37 36.46
C TRP A 257 -1.84 11.26 36.09
N ILE A 258 -1.38 12.02 35.10
CA ILE A 258 0.05 12.10 34.72
C ILE A 258 0.87 12.86 35.77
N ASP A 259 0.25 13.75 36.56
CA ASP A 259 0.96 14.52 37.59
C ASP A 259 1.47 13.67 38.76
N TYR A 260 1.09 12.40 38.84
CA TYR A 260 1.64 11.45 39.81
C TYR A 260 3.10 11.05 39.54
N ALA A 261 3.68 11.51 38.43
CA ALA A 261 5.09 11.32 38.07
C ALA A 261 5.96 12.58 38.29
N ASP A 262 5.43 13.60 38.99
CA ASP A 262 6.13 14.85 39.33
C ASP A 262 7.32 14.68 40.28
N ASP A 263 7.47 13.51 40.88
CA ASP A 263 8.60 13.16 41.73
C ASP A 263 9.91 12.91 40.96
N LYS A 264 9.81 12.54 39.68
CA LYS A 264 10.96 12.19 38.84
C LYS A 264 11.09 13.06 37.59
N TYR A 265 9.97 13.53 37.03
CA TYR A 265 9.94 14.24 35.76
C TYR A 265 9.58 15.70 35.95
N ASP A 266 10.23 16.57 35.18
CA ASP A 266 10.01 18.00 35.20
C ASP A 266 8.64 18.39 34.59
N ARG A 267 8.18 19.61 34.90
CA ARG A 267 6.85 20.06 34.50
C ARG A 267 6.66 20.13 32.99
N LYS A 268 7.73 20.41 32.23
CA LYS A 268 7.66 20.47 30.76
C LYS A 268 7.40 19.07 30.20
N THR A 269 8.19 18.07 30.60
CA THR A 269 7.98 16.67 30.20
C THR A 269 6.58 16.19 30.56
N LEU A 270 6.07 16.48 31.76
CA LEU A 270 4.71 16.09 32.14
C LEU A 270 3.65 16.73 31.25
N ASN A 271 3.80 18.01 30.89
CA ASN A 271 2.88 18.71 30.01
C ASN A 271 2.93 18.19 28.57
N ASP A 272 4.13 17.86 28.08
CA ASP A 272 4.33 17.26 26.75
C ASP A 272 3.68 15.87 26.68
N VAL A 273 3.85 15.04 27.71
CA VAL A 273 3.18 13.73 27.82
C VAL A 273 1.65 13.89 27.89
N LYS A 274 1.13 14.90 28.61
CA LYS A 274 -0.32 15.19 28.61
C LYS A 274 -0.83 15.63 27.23
N ALA A 275 -0.06 16.44 26.50
CA ALA A 275 -0.41 16.82 25.13
C ALA A 275 -0.43 15.58 24.22
N LEU A 276 0.60 14.73 24.31
CA LEU A 276 0.67 13.47 23.57
C LEU A 276 -0.53 12.56 23.85
N MET A 277 -0.93 12.36 25.12
CA MET A 277 -2.10 11.54 25.45
C MET A 277 -3.40 12.08 24.85
N ARG A 278 -3.56 13.41 24.75
CA ARG A 278 -4.70 14.03 24.06
C ARG A 278 -4.69 13.75 22.57
N VAL A 279 -3.52 13.82 21.93
CA VAL A 279 -3.36 13.50 20.50
C VAL A 279 -3.60 12.02 20.23
N LEU A 280 -3.07 11.11 21.06
CA LEU A 280 -3.30 9.67 20.94
C LEU A 280 -4.79 9.32 21.06
N PHE A 281 -5.51 9.97 21.99
CA PHE A 281 -6.95 9.80 22.10
C PHE A 281 -7.68 10.27 20.84
N LEU A 282 -7.29 11.41 20.26
CA LEU A 282 -7.83 11.91 19.00
C LEU A 282 -7.56 10.93 17.83
N TYR A 283 -6.48 10.17 17.89
CA TYR A 283 -6.05 9.24 16.85
C TYR A 283 -6.68 7.84 16.97
N LEU A 284 -7.46 7.56 18.02
CA LEU A 284 -8.11 6.26 18.24
C LEU A 284 -8.97 5.77 17.05
N PRO A 285 -9.64 6.62 16.26
CA PRO A 285 -10.37 6.17 15.06
C PRO A 285 -9.48 5.89 13.83
N LEU A 286 -8.23 6.38 13.79
CA LEU A 286 -7.37 6.25 12.61
C LEU A 286 -7.04 4.80 12.20
N PRO A 287 -6.84 3.84 13.13
CA PRO A 287 -6.65 2.44 12.75
C PRO A 287 -7.78 1.88 11.90
N ILE A 288 -9.03 2.32 12.08
CA ILE A 288 -10.17 1.88 11.26
C ILE A 288 -9.98 2.36 9.82
N PHE A 289 -9.57 3.62 9.62
CA PHE A 289 -9.27 4.13 8.29
C PHE A 289 -8.16 3.34 7.61
N TRP A 290 -7.05 3.06 8.32
CA TRP A 290 -5.94 2.29 7.75
C TRP A 290 -6.31 0.83 7.47
N ALA A 291 -7.12 0.21 8.33
CA ALA A 291 -7.63 -1.13 8.12
C ALA A 291 -8.49 -1.25 6.85
N LEU A 292 -9.17 -0.16 6.45
CA LEU A 292 -9.89 -0.05 5.19
C LEU A 292 -8.94 0.28 4.03
N PHE A 293 -8.11 1.31 4.16
CA PHE A 293 -7.23 1.79 3.10
C PHE A 293 -6.23 0.74 2.61
N ASP A 294 -5.61 -0.03 3.52
CA ASP A 294 -4.62 -1.04 3.14
C ASP A 294 -5.24 -2.28 2.44
N GLN A 295 -6.57 -2.43 2.42
CA GLN A 295 -7.22 -3.51 1.66
C GLN A 295 -7.09 -3.35 0.14
N GLN A 296 -6.84 -2.13 -0.34
CA GLN A 296 -6.74 -1.85 -1.77
C GLN A 296 -5.65 -2.69 -2.45
N ALA A 297 -4.61 -3.07 -1.71
CA ALA A 297 -3.47 -3.81 -2.23
C ALA A 297 -3.52 -5.32 -1.91
N SER A 298 -4.59 -5.77 -1.24
CA SER A 298 -4.85 -7.20 -0.96
C SER A 298 -6.22 -7.60 -1.50
N ARG A 299 -7.30 -7.37 -0.75
CA ARG A 299 -8.66 -7.79 -1.12
C ARG A 299 -9.14 -7.18 -2.43
N TRP A 300 -8.90 -5.90 -2.69
CA TRP A 300 -9.34 -5.29 -3.95
C TRP A 300 -8.54 -5.83 -5.13
N THR A 301 -7.24 -6.09 -4.95
CA THR A 301 -6.41 -6.76 -5.97
C THR A 301 -6.91 -8.18 -6.27
N LEU A 302 -7.34 -8.94 -5.25
CA LEU A 302 -7.94 -10.27 -5.42
C LEU A 302 -9.32 -10.21 -6.09
N GLN A 303 -10.14 -9.22 -5.72
CA GLN A 303 -11.41 -8.94 -6.38
C GLN A 303 -11.20 -8.57 -7.86
N ALA A 304 -10.16 -7.81 -8.18
CA ALA A 304 -9.86 -7.40 -9.55
C ALA A 304 -9.48 -8.57 -10.47
N ILE A 305 -8.95 -9.69 -9.95
CA ILE A 305 -8.77 -10.95 -10.73
C ILE A 305 -10.11 -11.39 -11.31
N ARG A 306 -11.20 -11.08 -10.59
CA ARG A 306 -12.53 -11.55 -10.92
C ARG A 306 -13.29 -10.70 -11.92
N MET A 307 -12.74 -9.54 -12.28
CA MET A 307 -13.38 -8.54 -13.13
C MET A 307 -12.83 -8.58 -14.56
N ASN A 308 -13.55 -7.98 -15.51
CA ASN A 308 -13.02 -7.76 -16.85
C ASN A 308 -12.00 -6.62 -16.84
N GLY A 309 -10.73 -6.93 -17.13
CA GLY A 309 -9.65 -5.96 -17.24
C GLY A 309 -9.48 -5.33 -18.63
N GLN A 310 -10.34 -5.64 -19.60
CA GLN A 310 -10.19 -5.16 -20.98
C GLN A 310 -10.58 -3.68 -21.10
N LEU A 311 -9.62 -2.83 -21.44
CA LEU A 311 -9.78 -1.42 -21.78
C LEU A 311 -9.46 -1.21 -23.27
N GLY A 312 -10.45 -1.47 -24.13
CA GLY A 312 -10.27 -1.44 -25.58
C GLY A 312 -9.25 -2.48 -26.04
N ASN A 313 -8.09 -2.02 -26.55
CA ASN A 313 -7.00 -2.88 -27.02
C ASN A 313 -6.01 -3.28 -25.93
N TYR A 314 -6.06 -2.66 -24.74
CA TYR A 314 -5.16 -2.96 -23.64
C TYR A 314 -5.88 -3.72 -22.53
N THR A 315 -5.27 -4.79 -22.01
CA THR A 315 -5.81 -5.51 -20.85
C THR A 315 -5.03 -5.09 -19.60
N ILE A 316 -5.71 -4.36 -18.71
CA ILE A 316 -5.18 -3.96 -17.41
C ILE A 316 -5.01 -5.20 -16.55
N LYS A 317 -3.82 -5.37 -15.96
CA LYS A 317 -3.59 -6.46 -15.01
C LYS A 317 -4.27 -6.14 -13.68
N PRO A 318 -4.85 -7.11 -12.97
CA PRO A 318 -5.56 -6.86 -11.71
C PRO A 318 -4.76 -6.08 -10.65
N ASP A 319 -3.46 -6.35 -10.53
CA ASP A 319 -2.52 -5.69 -9.62
C ASP A 319 -2.19 -4.24 -10.04
N GLN A 320 -2.43 -3.83 -11.29
CA GLN A 320 -2.29 -2.43 -11.75
C GLN A 320 -3.40 -1.51 -11.24
N ILE A 321 -4.48 -2.02 -10.63
CA ILE A 321 -5.52 -1.16 -10.03
C ILE A 321 -4.94 -0.22 -8.97
N GLN A 322 -3.81 -0.61 -8.34
CA GLN A 322 -3.11 0.17 -7.33
C GLN A 322 -2.47 1.45 -7.91
N VAL A 323 -2.26 1.55 -9.23
CA VAL A 323 -1.75 2.76 -9.90
C VAL A 323 -2.69 3.95 -9.72
N ILE A 324 -3.99 3.68 -9.58
CA ILE A 324 -5.02 4.71 -9.43
C ILE A 324 -4.74 5.57 -8.19
N ASN A 325 -4.26 4.99 -7.08
CA ASN A 325 -4.02 5.75 -5.86
C ASN A 325 -2.96 6.86 -6.01
N PRO A 326 -1.68 6.59 -6.38
CA PRO A 326 -0.70 7.65 -6.57
C PRO A 326 -1.09 8.63 -7.68
N LEU A 327 -1.78 8.16 -8.73
CA LEU A 327 -2.31 9.03 -9.79
C LEU A 327 -3.34 10.03 -9.25
N LEU A 328 -4.34 9.54 -8.50
CA LEU A 328 -5.36 10.39 -7.88
C LEU A 328 -4.75 11.33 -6.86
N VAL A 329 -3.76 10.89 -6.09
CA VAL A 329 -3.06 11.76 -5.14
C VAL A 329 -2.40 12.95 -5.86
N ILE A 330 -1.65 12.70 -6.93
CA ILE A 330 -1.00 13.77 -7.72
C ILE A 330 -2.05 14.71 -8.34
N LEU A 331 -3.14 14.16 -8.88
CA LEU A 331 -4.21 14.95 -9.49
C LEU A 331 -5.01 15.74 -8.47
N PHE A 332 -5.29 15.15 -7.30
CA PHE A 332 -6.18 15.72 -6.31
C PHE A 332 -5.49 16.78 -5.45
N ILE A 333 -4.18 16.77 -5.25
CA ILE A 333 -3.52 17.84 -4.49
C ILE A 333 -3.86 19.25 -5.02
N PRO A 334 -3.64 19.59 -6.30
CA PRO A 334 -3.98 20.92 -6.79
C PRO A 334 -5.49 21.18 -6.75
N VAL A 335 -6.33 20.16 -7.03
CA VAL A 335 -7.79 20.29 -6.94
C VAL A 335 -8.22 20.61 -5.51
N PHE A 336 -7.63 19.96 -4.51
CA PHE A 336 -7.96 20.18 -3.12
C PHE A 336 -7.46 21.55 -2.64
N ASP A 337 -6.23 21.93 -3.00
CA ASP A 337 -5.65 23.19 -2.55
C ASP A 337 -6.31 24.42 -3.20
N TYR A 338 -6.64 24.36 -4.50
CA TYR A 338 -7.18 25.52 -5.23
C TYR A 338 -8.71 25.56 -5.30
N LEU A 339 -9.41 24.42 -5.24
CA LEU A 339 -10.86 24.37 -5.40
C LEU A 339 -11.57 23.94 -4.12
N ILE A 340 -11.23 22.74 -3.60
CA ILE A 340 -12.03 22.12 -2.53
C ILE A 340 -11.81 22.81 -1.17
N TYR A 341 -10.57 23.05 -0.75
CA TYR A 341 -10.30 23.68 0.55
C TYR A 341 -10.78 25.13 0.63
N PRO A 342 -10.60 25.99 -0.40
CA PRO A 342 -11.21 27.31 -0.41
C PRO A 342 -12.74 27.25 -0.28
N PHE A 343 -13.40 26.33 -0.99
CA PHE A 343 -14.84 26.10 -0.87
C PHE A 343 -15.25 25.54 0.50
N MET A 344 -14.51 24.59 1.07
CA MET A 344 -14.77 24.12 2.43
C MET A 344 -14.56 25.21 3.47
N ASN A 345 -13.70 26.19 3.18
CA ASN A 345 -13.48 27.33 4.04
C ASN A 345 -14.68 28.28 4.05
N THR A 346 -15.35 28.49 2.90
CA THR A 346 -16.57 29.30 2.85
C THR A 346 -17.73 28.67 3.63
N ILE A 347 -17.82 27.33 3.67
CA ILE A 347 -18.86 26.59 4.43
C ILE A 347 -18.45 26.33 5.89
N GLY A 348 -17.23 26.71 6.31
CA GLY A 348 -16.74 26.49 7.67
C GLY A 348 -16.45 25.02 8.02
N LEU A 349 -16.22 24.17 7.02
CA LEU A 349 -15.88 22.75 7.15
C LEU A 349 -14.36 22.48 7.12
N ASN A 350 -13.54 23.53 7.00
CA ASN A 350 -12.11 23.40 6.75
C ASN A 350 -11.23 23.03 7.97
N LYS A 351 -11.82 22.81 9.15
CA LYS A 351 -11.07 22.46 10.37
C LYS A 351 -10.45 21.05 10.23
N PRO A 352 -9.23 20.80 10.72
CA PRO A 352 -8.55 19.50 10.57
C PRO A 352 -9.39 18.30 11.02
N LEU A 353 -10.05 18.41 12.18
CA LEU A 353 -10.91 17.34 12.69
C LEU A 353 -12.12 17.05 11.79
N LYS A 354 -12.72 18.09 11.18
CA LYS A 354 -13.84 17.92 10.24
C LYS A 354 -13.38 17.24 8.95
N ARG A 355 -12.20 17.58 8.44
CA ARG A 355 -11.59 16.91 7.29
C ARG A 355 -11.35 15.42 7.57
N MET A 356 -10.88 15.07 8.77
CA MET A 356 -10.71 13.66 9.19
C MET A 356 -12.04 12.90 9.19
N VAL A 357 -13.12 13.52 9.71
CA VAL A 357 -14.46 12.89 9.72
C VAL A 357 -14.99 12.68 8.30
N ILE A 358 -14.87 13.69 7.43
CA ILE A 358 -15.29 13.57 6.02
C ILE A 358 -14.50 12.46 5.31
N GLY A 359 -13.18 12.39 5.51
CA GLY A 359 -12.35 11.31 4.96
C GLY A 359 -12.78 9.92 5.44
N GLY A 360 -13.13 9.78 6.72
CA GLY A 360 -13.67 8.53 7.27
C GLY A 360 -15.00 8.12 6.65
N LEU A 361 -15.91 9.07 6.42
CA LEU A 361 -17.20 8.82 5.75
C LEU A 361 -17.00 8.40 4.29
N LEU A 362 -16.07 9.02 3.58
CA LEU A 362 -15.73 8.65 2.19
C LEU A 362 -15.10 7.25 2.12
N ALA A 363 -14.27 6.88 3.09
CA ALA A 363 -13.71 5.53 3.19
C ALA A 363 -14.81 4.48 3.48
N ALA A 364 -15.80 4.80 4.31
CA ALA A 364 -16.94 3.92 4.53
C ALA A 364 -17.78 3.76 3.25
N LEU A 365 -18.02 4.87 2.52
CA LEU A 365 -18.74 4.85 1.25
C LEU A 365 -18.01 4.00 0.19
N SER A 366 -16.69 4.12 0.07
CA SER A 366 -15.92 3.33 -0.90
C SER A 366 -16.02 1.82 -0.65
N PHE A 367 -16.09 1.40 0.61
CA PHE A 367 -16.34 0.01 0.97
C PHE A 367 -17.78 -0.44 0.69
N GLY A 368 -18.76 0.45 0.85
CA GLY A 368 -20.13 0.20 0.40
C GLY A 368 -20.20 -0.08 -1.10
N VAL A 369 -19.49 0.73 -1.91
CA VAL A 369 -19.37 0.51 -3.37
C VAL A 369 -18.65 -0.80 -3.69
N CYS A 370 -17.54 -1.11 -3.00
CA CYS A 370 -16.80 -2.36 -3.20
C CYS A 370 -17.67 -3.60 -2.86
N GLY A 371 -18.47 -3.53 -1.78
CA GLY A 371 -19.42 -4.59 -1.42
C GLY A 371 -20.52 -4.78 -2.46
N PHE A 372 -21.08 -3.68 -2.99
CA PHE A 372 -22.05 -3.76 -4.07
C PHE A 372 -21.46 -4.41 -5.34
N ILE A 373 -20.24 -4.02 -5.73
CA ILE A 373 -19.52 -4.63 -6.85
C ILE A 373 -19.29 -6.12 -6.59
N GLN A 374 -18.92 -6.50 -5.36
CA GLN A 374 -18.73 -7.91 -5.01
C GLN A 374 -20.01 -8.74 -5.19
N THR A 375 -21.17 -8.21 -4.80
CA THR A 375 -22.45 -8.87 -5.02
C THR A 375 -22.73 -9.10 -6.50
N GLN A 376 -22.42 -8.12 -7.37
CA GLN A 376 -22.56 -8.29 -8.82
C GLN A 376 -21.61 -9.36 -9.38
N ILE A 377 -20.36 -9.37 -8.91
CA ILE A 377 -19.38 -10.41 -9.31
C ILE A 377 -19.88 -11.79 -8.89
N GLU A 378 -20.41 -11.94 -7.67
CA GLU A 378 -20.92 -13.23 -7.17
C GLU A 378 -22.16 -13.72 -7.91
N MET A 379 -22.98 -12.82 -8.45
CA MET A 379 -24.10 -13.18 -9.33
C MET A 379 -23.62 -13.76 -10.67
N GLU A 380 -22.48 -13.30 -11.17
CA GLU A 380 -21.86 -13.80 -12.40
C GLU A 380 -20.95 -15.02 -12.15
N GLU A 381 -20.42 -15.17 -10.92
CA GLU A 381 -19.53 -16.26 -10.57
C GLU A 381 -20.28 -17.58 -10.39
N PRO A 382 -19.68 -18.69 -10.85
CA PRO A 382 -20.31 -19.96 -10.66
C PRO A 382 -20.31 -20.41 -9.19
N VAL A 383 -21.48 -20.37 -8.54
CA VAL A 383 -21.83 -21.03 -7.25
C VAL A 383 -21.08 -22.35 -7.07
N LEU A 384 -20.52 -22.60 -5.87
CA LEU A 384 -19.75 -23.80 -5.50
C LEU A 384 -20.59 -25.08 -5.65
N MET A 385 -20.01 -26.14 -6.23
CA MET A 385 -20.65 -27.47 -6.32
C MET A 385 -20.90 -28.04 -4.92
N LEU A 386 -22.14 -28.43 -4.62
CA LEU A 386 -22.42 -29.32 -3.49
C LEU A 386 -21.97 -30.75 -3.86
N LYS A 387 -21.42 -31.51 -2.90
CA LYS A 387 -21.01 -32.90 -3.13
C LYS A 387 -22.17 -33.71 -3.73
N ASN A 388 -21.91 -34.47 -4.80
CA ASN A 388 -22.86 -35.27 -5.58
C ASN A 388 -23.83 -34.48 -6.47
N GLN A 389 -23.55 -33.22 -6.80
CA GLN A 389 -24.36 -32.44 -7.74
C GLN A 389 -23.54 -31.99 -8.95
N ASN A 390 -24.23 -31.78 -10.08
CA ASN A 390 -23.61 -31.36 -11.34
C ASN A 390 -24.03 -29.93 -11.66
N HIS A 391 -23.11 -29.15 -12.24
CA HIS A 391 -23.39 -27.80 -12.71
C HIS A 391 -23.81 -27.80 -14.18
N LEU A 392 -24.80 -26.97 -14.51
CA LEU A 392 -25.21 -26.71 -15.88
C LEU A 392 -24.89 -25.26 -16.24
N LEU A 393 -24.17 -25.08 -17.35
CA LEU A 393 -23.82 -23.77 -17.87
C LEU A 393 -24.33 -23.68 -19.31
N LEU A 394 -25.28 -22.77 -19.55
CA LEU A 394 -25.90 -22.59 -20.86
C LEU A 394 -25.34 -21.33 -21.51
N TYR A 395 -24.82 -21.47 -22.72
CA TYR A 395 -24.45 -20.32 -23.54
C TYR A 395 -25.40 -20.21 -24.73
N ASN A 396 -26.01 -19.04 -24.87
CA ASN A 396 -26.84 -18.71 -26.02
C ASN A 396 -25.99 -17.97 -27.07
N GLY A 397 -25.52 -18.68 -28.10
CA GLY A 397 -24.84 -18.08 -29.25
C GLY A 397 -25.78 -17.54 -30.33
N LEU A 398 -27.10 -17.61 -30.13
CA LEU A 398 -28.11 -17.14 -31.08
C LEU A 398 -28.30 -15.62 -30.99
N GLU A 399 -28.77 -15.01 -32.08
CA GLU A 399 -29.17 -13.60 -32.13
C GLU A 399 -30.49 -13.33 -31.39
N ASP A 400 -31.29 -14.38 -31.17
CA ASP A 400 -32.56 -14.31 -30.46
C ASP A 400 -32.43 -14.84 -29.01
N PRO A 401 -33.22 -14.31 -28.07
CA PRO A 401 -33.29 -14.85 -26.72
C PRO A 401 -33.81 -16.29 -26.69
N TYR A 402 -33.13 -17.17 -25.96
CA TYR A 402 -33.51 -18.56 -25.76
C TYR A 402 -34.15 -18.75 -24.38
N SER A 403 -35.29 -19.44 -24.30
CA SER A 403 -35.96 -19.69 -23.02
C SER A 403 -35.74 -21.12 -22.55
N PHE A 404 -35.21 -21.29 -21.35
CA PHE A 404 -35.00 -22.58 -20.70
C PHE A 404 -35.57 -22.55 -19.28
N GLN A 405 -36.46 -23.50 -18.95
CA GLN A 405 -37.09 -23.64 -17.63
C GLN A 405 -37.58 -22.29 -17.02
N ASN A 406 -38.41 -21.57 -17.78
CA ASN A 406 -38.98 -20.26 -17.41
C ASN A 406 -37.98 -19.09 -17.27
N GLU A 407 -36.72 -19.31 -17.64
CA GLU A 407 -35.72 -18.25 -17.71
C GLU A 407 -35.33 -17.93 -19.15
N THR A 408 -35.39 -16.65 -19.50
CA THR A 408 -34.91 -16.15 -20.79
C THR A 408 -33.41 -15.86 -20.69
N ILE A 409 -32.66 -16.37 -21.66
CA ILE A 409 -31.21 -16.17 -21.84
C ILE A 409 -31.03 -15.19 -23.01
N ALA A 410 -30.40 -14.05 -22.76
CA ALA A 410 -30.18 -13.04 -23.78
C ALA A 410 -29.24 -13.53 -24.91
N PRO A 411 -29.27 -12.92 -26.11
CA PRO A 411 -28.33 -13.20 -27.18
C PRO A 411 -26.87 -13.03 -26.74
N GLN A 412 -25.98 -13.91 -27.21
CA GLN A 412 -24.54 -13.90 -26.90
C GLN A 412 -24.20 -13.90 -25.40
N SER A 413 -25.14 -14.34 -24.56
CA SER A 413 -25.00 -14.30 -23.11
C SER A 413 -24.83 -15.70 -22.54
N LEU A 414 -24.08 -15.75 -21.45
CA LEU A 414 -23.92 -16.93 -20.64
C LEU A 414 -24.88 -16.87 -19.45
N LYS A 415 -25.64 -17.94 -19.22
CA LYS A 415 -26.46 -18.08 -18.01
C LYS A 415 -26.09 -19.36 -17.27
N LYS A 416 -25.83 -19.20 -15.97
CA LYS A 416 -25.57 -20.32 -15.07
C LYS A 416 -26.87 -20.82 -14.46
N PHE A 417 -27.06 -22.14 -14.50
CA PHE A 417 -28.11 -22.82 -13.78
C PHE A 417 -27.48 -23.70 -12.67
N ILE A 418 -28.03 -23.64 -11.47
CA ILE A 418 -27.44 -24.28 -10.28
C ILE A 418 -28.06 -25.67 -10.08
N ASN A 419 -27.20 -26.66 -9.81
CA ASN A 419 -27.49 -27.99 -9.24
C ASN A 419 -28.77 -28.66 -9.74
N LEU A 420 -28.66 -29.29 -10.90
CA LEU A 420 -29.65 -30.26 -11.36
C LEU A 420 -29.16 -31.67 -11.03
N ASP A 421 -30.08 -32.55 -10.64
CA ASP A 421 -29.74 -33.96 -10.42
C ASP A 421 -29.17 -34.55 -11.71
N ARG A 422 -28.18 -35.43 -11.60
CA ARG A 422 -27.56 -36.09 -12.75
C ARG A 422 -28.60 -36.74 -13.64
N LYS A 423 -29.61 -37.38 -13.04
CA LYS A 423 -30.74 -38.01 -13.76
C LYS A 423 -31.49 -37.00 -14.62
N MET A 424 -31.78 -35.84 -14.05
CA MET A 424 -32.50 -34.77 -14.74
C MET A 424 -31.68 -34.19 -15.89
N LEU A 425 -30.37 -34.03 -15.73
CA LEU A 425 -29.48 -33.58 -16.81
C LEU A 425 -29.34 -34.61 -17.93
N THR A 426 -29.23 -35.90 -17.59
CA THR A 426 -29.14 -36.98 -18.58
C THR A 426 -30.44 -37.12 -19.38
N GLU A 427 -31.60 -36.87 -18.75
CA GLU A 427 -32.90 -36.88 -19.42
C GLU A 427 -33.13 -35.65 -20.29
N ILE A 428 -32.84 -34.45 -19.80
CA ILE A 428 -33.09 -33.19 -20.54
C ILE A 428 -32.19 -33.10 -21.79
N PHE A 429 -30.94 -33.53 -21.68
CA PHE A 429 -29.95 -33.36 -22.74
C PHE A 429 -29.61 -34.67 -23.45
N ASP A 430 -30.31 -35.77 -23.20
CA ASP A 430 -30.06 -37.08 -23.83
C ASP A 430 -28.56 -37.45 -23.81
N LEU A 431 -28.02 -37.60 -22.59
CA LEU A 431 -26.62 -37.96 -22.34
C LEU A 431 -26.54 -39.44 -21.97
N SER A 432 -25.53 -40.15 -22.46
CA SER A 432 -25.31 -41.54 -22.05
C SER A 432 -24.90 -41.62 -20.56
N PRO A 433 -25.21 -42.72 -19.85
CA PRO A 433 -24.94 -42.83 -18.41
C PRO A 433 -23.47 -42.59 -18.02
N ASN A 434 -22.52 -42.76 -18.93
CA ASN A 434 -21.09 -42.62 -18.66
C ASN A 434 -20.51 -41.25 -19.09
N GLU A 435 -21.28 -40.41 -19.78
CA GLU A 435 -20.82 -39.09 -20.27
C GLU A 435 -20.69 -38.04 -19.16
N LEU A 436 -21.56 -38.10 -18.15
CA LEU A 436 -21.57 -37.16 -17.03
C LEU A 436 -21.46 -37.92 -15.71
N LYS A 437 -20.32 -37.77 -15.04
CA LYS A 437 -20.11 -38.26 -13.66
C LYS A 437 -20.63 -37.25 -12.64
N ASN A 438 -20.71 -37.65 -11.38
CA ASN A 438 -20.98 -36.70 -10.30
C ASN A 438 -19.82 -35.70 -10.17
N ASP A 439 -20.11 -34.51 -9.66
CA ASP A 439 -19.16 -33.43 -9.44
C ASP A 439 -18.51 -32.87 -10.74
N GLN A 440 -19.21 -32.98 -11.88
CA GLN A 440 -18.77 -32.42 -13.17
C GLN A 440 -19.65 -31.25 -13.63
N THR A 441 -19.06 -30.37 -14.45
CA THR A 441 -19.79 -29.27 -15.09
C THR A 441 -20.11 -29.63 -16.53
N LEU A 442 -21.39 -29.57 -16.89
CA LEU A 442 -21.89 -29.72 -18.25
C LEU A 442 -22.09 -28.32 -18.85
N ILE A 443 -21.40 -28.04 -19.95
CA ILE A 443 -21.57 -26.84 -20.76
C ILE A 443 -22.36 -27.21 -22.00
N ILE A 444 -23.44 -26.47 -22.26
CA ILE A 444 -24.25 -26.62 -23.47
C ILE A 444 -24.21 -25.30 -24.25
N TYR A 445 -23.78 -25.40 -25.50
CA TYR A 445 -23.63 -24.28 -26.42
C TYR A 445 -24.63 -24.37 -27.57
N TYR A 446 -25.49 -23.37 -27.69
CA TYR A 446 -26.46 -23.26 -28.78
C TYR A 446 -25.90 -22.37 -29.89
N ARG A 447 -25.51 -22.98 -31.03
CA ARG A 447 -24.94 -22.29 -32.19
C ARG A 447 -25.99 -21.80 -33.19
N SER A 448 -27.04 -22.61 -33.40
CA SER A 448 -28.12 -22.34 -34.36
C SER A 448 -29.40 -23.04 -33.91
N LYS A 449 -30.58 -22.46 -34.22
CA LYS A 449 -31.90 -23.02 -33.85
C LYS A 449 -32.16 -24.43 -34.42
N ASN A 450 -31.46 -24.79 -35.49
CA ASN A 450 -31.65 -26.05 -36.22
C ASN A 450 -30.53 -27.07 -36.03
N GLU A 451 -29.52 -26.76 -35.21
CA GLU A 451 -28.41 -27.68 -34.90
C GLU A 451 -28.55 -28.20 -33.48
N ASN A 452 -28.15 -29.46 -33.27
CA ASN A 452 -28.03 -30.02 -31.93
C ASN A 452 -26.99 -29.21 -31.15
N PRO A 453 -27.29 -28.82 -29.90
CA PRO A 453 -26.36 -28.02 -29.12
C PRO A 453 -25.08 -28.81 -28.83
N MET A 454 -23.95 -28.12 -28.85
CA MET A 454 -22.66 -28.72 -28.54
C MET A 454 -22.59 -28.95 -27.03
N LYS A 455 -22.27 -30.19 -26.63
CA LYS A 455 -22.18 -30.59 -25.23
C LYS A 455 -20.71 -30.78 -24.88
N MET A 456 -20.24 -30.12 -23.82
CA MET A 456 -18.88 -30.30 -23.31
C MET A 456 -18.95 -30.60 -21.82
N VAL A 457 -18.27 -31.65 -21.39
CA VAL A 457 -18.18 -32.04 -19.98
C VAL A 457 -16.77 -31.74 -19.50
N PHE A 458 -16.70 -31.09 -18.36
CA PHE A 458 -15.43 -30.67 -17.77
C PHE A 458 -15.37 -31.11 -16.31
N GLU A 459 -14.22 -31.58 -15.90
CA GLU A 459 -13.87 -31.74 -14.50
C GLU A 459 -13.62 -30.34 -13.93
N ASN A 460 -14.60 -29.81 -13.18
CA ASN A 460 -14.46 -28.61 -12.37
C ASN A 460 -14.06 -27.34 -13.16
N VAL A 461 -15.00 -26.78 -13.95
CA VAL A 461 -14.83 -25.54 -14.77
C VAL A 461 -14.59 -24.28 -13.94
N LEU A 462 -14.67 -24.37 -12.62
CA LEU A 462 -14.55 -23.22 -11.72
C LEU A 462 -13.15 -22.60 -11.67
N VAL A 463 -12.16 -23.13 -12.41
CA VAL A 463 -10.81 -22.58 -12.42
C VAL A 463 -10.74 -21.37 -13.34
N LYS A 464 -10.99 -20.20 -12.74
CA LYS A 464 -10.56 -18.90 -13.27
C LYS A 464 -9.06 -18.98 -13.58
N PRO A 465 -8.60 -18.67 -14.80
CA PRO A 465 -7.20 -18.79 -15.13
C PRO A 465 -6.38 -17.77 -14.34
N GLU A 466 -5.14 -18.15 -14.08
CA GLU A 466 -4.09 -17.38 -13.40
C GLU A 466 -3.85 -15.96 -13.99
N LYS A 467 -4.45 -15.63 -15.14
CA LYS A 467 -4.26 -14.38 -15.88
C LYS A 467 -5.40 -13.34 -15.77
N GLY A 468 -6.27 -13.40 -14.76
CA GLY A 468 -7.12 -12.25 -14.40
C GLY A 468 -8.21 -11.88 -15.39
N GLY A 469 -8.84 -12.87 -16.01
CA GLY A 469 -10.06 -12.69 -16.80
C GLY A 469 -10.90 -13.95 -16.71
N ALA A 470 -12.23 -13.82 -16.58
CA ALA A 470 -13.13 -14.97 -16.57
C ALA A 470 -13.12 -15.68 -17.94
N LYS A 471 -12.31 -16.74 -18.10
CA LYS A 471 -12.35 -17.64 -19.27
C LYS A 471 -13.54 -18.62 -19.20
N ILE A 472 -14.75 -18.11 -19.08
CA ILE A 472 -15.86 -18.87 -19.64
C ILE A 472 -16.05 -18.48 -21.11
N PHE A 473 -15.69 -17.23 -21.49
CA PHE A 473 -15.92 -16.69 -22.83
C PHE A 473 -14.95 -17.15 -23.94
N THR A 474 -13.72 -17.59 -23.64
CA THR A 474 -12.76 -18.04 -24.67
C THR A 474 -12.88 -19.51 -25.07
N LEU A 475 -13.71 -20.32 -24.40
CA LEU A 475 -14.00 -21.68 -24.87
C LEU A 475 -15.09 -21.69 -25.96
N LEU A 476 -15.74 -20.54 -26.19
CA LEU A 476 -16.93 -20.40 -27.03
C LEU A 476 -16.72 -19.46 -28.23
N ASN A 477 -15.49 -18.96 -28.41
CA ASN A 477 -15.04 -18.19 -29.58
C ASN A 477 -14.01 -18.96 -30.37
#